data_AF-A0A3D9G0U3-F1
#
_entry.id   AF-A0A3D9G0U3-F1
#
_cell.length_a   1.000
_cell.length_b   1.000
_cell.length_c   1.000
_cell.angle_alpha   90.00
_cell.angle_beta   90.00
_cell.angle_gamma   90.00
#
_symmetry.space_group_name_H-M   'P 1'
#
loop_
_entity.id
_entity.type
_entity.pdbx_description
1 polymer ?
#
loop_
_entity_poly.entity_id
_entity_poly.type
_entity_poly.pdbx_seq_one_letter_code
_entity_poly.pdbx_strand_id
1 'polypeptide(L)'
;MKSTDNKEKTAKPTVKRGVTKPKSNAAAGLTELFEDSLKDLYWAEKALTKALPIMARNATSEELIDAINNHLVETEEHVTRLEKVFDLIGKKAITKKCDAMEGLIEEGKGILEETEIGVVRDAGIIAASQKIEHYEIATYGTLRQFAETLGLEEVASILELTLDEEKGADKLLTEVAVNAINLEAAEAE
;
A
#
# COMPACT_ATOMS: atom_id res chain seq x y z
N MET A 1 -68.22 9.77 17.19
CA MET A 1 -66.84 9.95 16.70
C MET A 1 -65.88 9.52 17.79
N LYS A 2 -65.19 8.39 17.64
CA LYS A 2 -64.05 8.01 18.48
C LYS A 2 -62.79 8.22 17.64
N SER A 3 -61.99 9.21 18.00
CA SER A 3 -60.68 9.44 17.39
C SER A 3 -59.71 8.45 18.03
N THR A 4 -59.13 7.56 17.22
CA THR A 4 -58.04 6.68 17.64
C THR A 4 -56.72 7.31 17.20
N ASP A 5 -55.97 7.84 18.16
CA ASP A 5 -54.59 8.27 17.96
C ASP A 5 -53.70 7.06 17.69
N ASN A 6 -53.22 6.96 16.45
CA ASN A 6 -52.28 5.92 16.04
C ASN A 6 -50.85 6.45 16.26
N LYS A 7 -50.24 6.13 17.41
CA LYS A 7 -48.81 6.39 17.64
C LYS A 7 -47.99 5.38 16.84
N GLU A 8 -47.45 5.83 15.72
CA GLU A 8 -46.39 5.14 14.99
C GLU A 8 -45.19 4.91 15.92
N LYS A 9 -44.93 3.64 16.27
CA LYS A 9 -43.72 3.24 16.96
C LYS A 9 -42.60 3.16 15.92
N THR A 10 -41.75 4.17 15.87
CA THR A 10 -40.46 4.10 15.16
C THR A 10 -39.63 2.97 15.76
N ALA A 11 -39.48 1.86 15.02
CA ALA A 11 -38.63 0.74 15.43
C ALA A 11 -37.17 1.21 15.48
N LYS A 12 -36.51 1.04 16.63
CA LYS A 12 -35.07 1.28 16.75
C LYS A 12 -34.32 0.27 15.86
N PRO A 13 -33.30 0.69 15.09
CA PRO A 13 -32.55 -0.23 14.24
C PRO A 13 -31.90 -1.31 15.11
N THR A 14 -32.16 -2.57 14.82
CA THR A 14 -31.45 -3.70 15.40
C THR A 14 -30.05 -3.75 14.83
N VAL A 15 -29.06 -3.29 15.60
CA VAL A 15 -27.65 -3.39 15.23
C VAL A 15 -27.28 -4.87 15.16
N LYS A 16 -27.06 -5.40 13.95
CA LYS A 16 -26.47 -6.74 13.76
C LYS A 16 -25.10 -6.76 14.44
N ARG A 17 -24.92 -7.59 15.47
CA ARG A 17 -23.61 -7.82 16.10
C ARG A 17 -22.83 -8.80 15.24
N GLY A 18 -21.67 -8.37 14.76
CA GLY A 18 -20.71 -9.26 14.09
C GLY A 18 -20.17 -10.33 15.04
N VAL A 19 -19.61 -11.41 14.48
CA VAL A 19 -19.00 -12.51 15.25
C VAL A 19 -17.73 -12.05 15.99
N THR A 20 -17.04 -11.05 15.43
CA THR A 20 -15.83 -10.47 16.01
C THR A 20 -16.16 -9.22 16.83
N LYS A 21 -15.68 -9.18 18.07
CA LYS A 21 -15.79 -7.98 18.92
C LYS A 21 -14.76 -6.93 18.47
N PRO A 22 -15.16 -5.66 18.25
CA PRO A 22 -14.22 -4.59 17.96
C PRO A 22 -13.20 -4.39 19.10
N LYS A 23 -11.98 -4.01 18.75
CA LYS A 23 -10.98 -3.54 19.72
C LYS A 23 -11.45 -2.22 20.35
N SER A 24 -10.88 -1.85 21.51
CA SER A 24 -11.25 -0.62 22.23
C SER A 24 -10.95 0.67 21.47
N ASN A 25 -10.05 0.61 20.49
CA ASN A 25 -9.66 1.71 19.61
C ASN A 25 -10.14 1.51 18.16
N ALA A 26 -11.17 0.69 17.93
CA ALA A 26 -11.67 0.44 16.59
C ALA A 26 -12.32 1.69 15.99
N ALA A 27 -12.05 1.94 14.71
CA ALA A 27 -12.71 2.99 13.95
C ALA A 27 -14.24 2.78 13.94
N ALA A 28 -14.98 3.82 14.32
CA ALA A 28 -16.43 3.84 14.34
C ALA A 28 -17.04 4.40 13.04
N GLY A 29 -16.25 5.10 12.22
CA GLY A 29 -16.68 5.71 10.96
C GLY A 29 -15.57 5.77 9.92
N LEU A 30 -15.96 6.15 8.69
CA LEU A 30 -15.06 6.17 7.54
C LEU A 30 -13.87 7.13 7.72
N THR A 31 -14.07 8.28 8.37
CA THR A 31 -13.00 9.24 8.65
C THR A 31 -11.91 8.65 9.55
N GLU A 32 -12.30 7.92 10.60
CA GLU A 32 -11.34 7.27 11.50
C GLU A 32 -10.63 6.12 10.81
N LEU A 33 -11.36 5.33 10.00
CA LEU A 33 -10.76 4.26 9.21
C LEU A 33 -9.76 4.80 8.19
N PHE A 34 -10.12 5.89 7.49
CA PHE A 34 -9.24 6.58 6.54
C PHE A 34 -7.96 7.08 7.22
N GLU A 35 -8.10 7.76 8.37
CA GLU A 35 -6.94 8.24 9.14
C GLU A 35 -6.04 7.08 9.58
N ASP A 36 -6.61 5.99 10.11
CA ASP A 36 -5.82 4.85 10.57
C ASP A 36 -5.13 4.12 9.42
N SER A 37 -5.77 4.01 8.26
CA SER A 37 -5.17 3.44 7.05
C SER A 37 -4.07 4.33 6.47
N LEU A 38 -4.17 5.66 6.55
CA LEU A 38 -3.07 6.57 6.18
C LEU A 38 -1.84 6.36 7.08
N LYS A 39 -2.03 6.11 8.39
CA LYS A 39 -0.91 5.85 9.32
C LYS A 39 -0.19 4.55 8.98
N ASP A 40 -0.94 3.54 8.55
CA ASP A 40 -0.40 2.24 8.12
C ASP A 40 0.40 2.41 6.82
N LEU A 41 -0.17 3.10 5.83
CA LEU A 41 0.50 3.38 4.56
C LEU A 41 1.76 4.24 4.73
N TYR A 42 1.71 5.30 5.56
CA TYR A 42 2.88 6.13 5.85
C TYR A 42 4.00 5.37 6.55
N TRP A 43 3.68 4.34 7.34
CA TRP A 43 4.70 3.44 7.85
C TRP A 43 5.28 2.55 6.74
N ALA A 44 4.44 2.04 5.85
CA ALA A 44 4.83 1.16 4.75
C ALA A 44 5.88 1.84 3.85
N GLU A 45 5.60 3.03 3.36
CA GLU A 45 6.50 3.86 2.55
C GLU A 45 7.85 4.10 3.25
N LYS A 46 7.81 4.47 4.54
CA LYS A 46 9.02 4.66 5.36
C LYS A 46 9.80 3.37 5.61
N ALA A 47 9.16 2.21 5.55
CA ALA A 47 9.84 0.94 5.60
C ALA A 47 10.49 0.61 4.24
N LEU A 48 9.79 0.90 3.14
CA LEU A 48 10.27 0.66 1.78
C LEU A 48 11.52 1.47 1.43
N THR A 49 11.59 2.75 1.82
CA THR A 49 12.81 3.58 1.66
C THR A 49 14.08 2.93 2.26
N LYS A 50 13.92 1.99 3.20
CA LYS A 50 15.04 1.22 3.77
C LYS A 50 15.24 -0.14 3.11
N ALA A 51 14.17 -0.74 2.59
CA ALA A 51 14.20 -2.05 1.95
C ALA A 51 14.73 -1.97 0.51
N LEU A 52 14.31 -0.98 -0.27
CA LEU A 52 14.69 -0.82 -1.69
C LEU A 52 16.22 -0.75 -1.89
N PRO A 53 17.01 0.00 -1.10
CA PRO A 53 18.47 -0.01 -1.22
C PRO A 53 19.12 -1.37 -0.95
N ILE A 54 18.46 -2.26 -0.20
CA ILE A 54 18.95 -3.62 0.06
C ILE A 54 18.69 -4.49 -1.17
N MET A 55 17.50 -4.38 -1.76
CA MET A 55 17.15 -5.11 -2.98
C MET A 55 18.04 -4.72 -4.15
N ALA A 56 18.22 -3.42 -4.41
CA ALA A 56 19.09 -2.94 -5.49
C ALA A 56 20.53 -3.44 -5.36
N ARG A 57 21.09 -3.51 -4.14
CA ARG A 57 22.45 -4.02 -3.90
C ARG A 57 22.61 -5.52 -4.08
N ASN A 58 21.51 -6.27 -4.10
CA ASN A 58 21.52 -7.73 -4.29
C ASN A 58 21.05 -8.15 -5.67
N ALA A 59 20.60 -7.20 -6.51
CA ALA A 59 20.28 -7.43 -7.90
C ALA A 59 21.56 -7.43 -8.76
N THR A 60 21.51 -8.11 -9.91
CA THR A 60 22.64 -8.18 -10.87
C THR A 60 22.34 -7.51 -12.20
N SER A 61 21.08 -7.47 -12.63
CA SER A 61 20.64 -6.75 -13.82
C SER A 61 20.69 -5.24 -13.61
N GLU A 62 21.39 -4.52 -14.49
CA GLU A 62 21.44 -3.06 -14.48
C GLU A 62 20.04 -2.44 -14.63
N GLU A 63 19.18 -3.01 -15.49
CA GLU A 63 17.80 -2.54 -15.67
C GLU A 63 16.97 -2.70 -14.39
N LEU A 64 17.15 -3.80 -13.64
CA LEU A 64 16.45 -4.02 -12.38
C LEU A 64 16.96 -3.07 -11.29
N ILE A 65 18.28 -2.87 -11.21
CA ILE A 65 18.90 -1.94 -10.27
C ILE A 65 18.37 -0.52 -10.50
N ASP A 66 18.32 -0.09 -11.76
CA ASP A 66 17.81 1.23 -12.12
C ASP A 66 16.32 1.38 -11.82
N ALA A 67 15.51 0.36 -12.11
CA ALA A 67 14.08 0.35 -11.77
C ALA A 67 13.86 0.53 -10.25
N ILE A 68 14.59 -0.22 -9.41
CA ILE A 68 14.47 -0.14 -7.94
C ILE A 68 14.97 1.22 -7.42
N ASN A 69 16.06 1.76 -7.97
CA ASN A 69 16.59 3.05 -7.54
C ASN A 69 15.66 4.21 -7.94
N ASN A 70 15.05 4.15 -9.11
CA ASN A 70 14.04 5.12 -9.53
C ASN A 70 12.83 5.07 -8.61
N HIS A 71 12.33 3.86 -8.33
CA HIS A 71 11.21 3.67 -7.42
C HIS A 71 11.53 4.18 -6.00
N LEU A 72 12.75 3.99 -5.49
CA LEU A 72 13.17 4.58 -4.21
C LEU A 72 13.01 6.11 -4.17
N VAL A 73 13.35 6.81 -5.26
CA VAL A 73 13.18 8.26 -5.36
C VAL A 73 11.68 8.63 -5.35
N GLU A 74 10.85 7.85 -6.03
CA GLU A 74 9.39 8.01 -6.00
C GLU A 74 8.84 7.77 -4.59
N THR A 75 9.22 6.68 -3.92
CA THR A 75 8.83 6.36 -2.53
C THR A 75 9.20 7.50 -1.55
N GLU A 76 10.37 8.11 -1.69
CA GLU A 76 10.76 9.27 -0.86
C GLU A 76 9.85 10.48 -1.07
N GLU A 77 9.39 10.71 -2.30
CA GLU A 77 8.39 11.72 -2.62
C GLU A 77 6.99 11.32 -2.11
N HIS A 78 6.62 10.05 -2.17
CA HIS A 78 5.35 9.53 -1.63
C HIS A 78 5.25 9.77 -0.13
N VAL A 79 6.33 9.54 0.62
CA VAL A 79 6.43 9.91 2.04
C VAL A 79 6.11 11.40 2.25
N THR A 80 6.66 12.28 1.41
CA THR A 80 6.44 13.73 1.48
C THR A 80 4.98 14.09 1.13
N ARG A 81 4.38 13.43 0.13
CA ARG A 81 2.96 13.60 -0.21
C ARG A 81 2.03 13.16 0.89
N LEU A 82 2.32 12.05 1.57
CA LEU A 82 1.54 11.60 2.72
C LEU A 82 1.63 12.58 3.88
N GLU A 83 2.79 13.20 4.13
CA GLU A 83 2.92 14.29 5.10
C GLU A 83 2.02 15.48 4.75
N LYS A 84 1.98 15.87 3.48
CA LYS A 84 1.02 16.89 2.98
C LYS A 84 -0.44 16.45 3.18
N VAL A 85 -0.77 15.19 2.92
CA VAL A 85 -2.12 14.65 3.14
C VAL A 85 -2.53 14.75 4.61
N PHE A 86 -1.63 14.40 5.53
CA PHE A 86 -1.86 14.55 6.97
C PHE A 86 -2.13 16.01 7.36
N ASP A 87 -1.34 16.95 6.85
CA ASP A 87 -1.54 18.38 7.09
C ASP A 87 -2.90 18.88 6.58
N LEU A 88 -3.31 18.46 5.36
CA LEU A 88 -4.59 18.84 4.76
C LEU A 88 -5.80 18.35 5.56
N ILE A 89 -5.70 17.20 6.23
CA ILE A 89 -6.77 16.68 7.10
C ILE A 89 -6.65 17.16 8.56
N GLY A 90 -5.70 18.04 8.86
CA GLY A 90 -5.48 18.62 10.19
C GLY A 90 -4.99 17.59 11.22
N LYS A 91 -4.20 16.60 10.79
CA LYS A 91 -3.66 15.53 11.62
C LYS A 91 -2.14 15.53 11.57
N LYS A 92 -1.52 15.10 12.67
CA LYS A 92 -0.07 14.90 12.68
C LYS A 92 0.28 13.61 11.95
N ALA A 93 1.25 13.64 11.06
CA ALA A 93 1.83 12.44 10.46
C ALA A 93 2.46 11.56 11.55
N ILE A 94 1.83 10.42 11.81
CA ILE A 94 2.28 9.43 12.79
C ILE A 94 2.21 8.08 12.11
N THR A 95 3.31 7.34 12.13
CA THR A 95 3.33 5.99 11.60
C THR A 95 2.64 5.02 12.54
N LYS A 96 1.85 4.10 12.00
CA LYS A 96 1.39 2.89 12.70
C LYS A 96 1.94 1.69 11.93
N LYS A 97 2.54 0.73 12.64
CA LYS A 97 3.17 -0.43 12.01
C LYS A 97 2.17 -1.13 11.07
N CYS A 98 2.56 -1.31 9.82
CA CYS A 98 1.80 -2.07 8.84
C CYS A 98 2.32 -3.51 8.79
N ASP A 99 1.59 -4.42 9.42
CA ASP A 99 1.96 -5.85 9.47
C ASP A 99 1.98 -6.49 8.06
N ALA A 100 1.15 -6.00 7.13
CA ALA A 100 1.11 -6.49 5.76
C ALA A 100 2.39 -6.13 5.00
N MET A 101 2.79 -4.85 5.02
CA MET A 101 4.02 -4.41 4.37
C MET A 101 5.26 -5.03 5.03
N GLU A 102 5.28 -5.16 6.36
CA GLU A 102 6.38 -5.85 7.03
C GLU A 102 6.51 -7.29 6.52
N GLY A 103 5.41 -8.03 6.42
CA GLY A 103 5.43 -9.39 5.89
C GLY A 103 5.98 -9.48 4.47
N LEU A 104 5.58 -8.56 3.59
CA LEU A 104 6.07 -8.51 2.20
C LEU A 104 7.57 -8.17 2.12
N ILE A 105 8.05 -7.25 2.96
CA ILE A 105 9.48 -6.92 3.06
C ILE A 105 10.27 -8.13 3.57
N GLU A 106 9.76 -8.85 4.57
CA GLU A 106 10.40 -10.07 5.06
C GLU A 106 10.41 -11.19 4.01
N GLU A 107 9.35 -11.33 3.21
CA GLU A 107 9.32 -12.24 2.07
C GLU A 107 10.42 -11.90 1.05
N GLY A 108 10.59 -10.62 0.71
CA GLY A 108 11.67 -10.16 -0.16
C GLY A 108 13.06 -10.46 0.41
N LYS A 109 13.25 -10.34 1.73
CA LYS A 109 14.51 -10.75 2.37
C LYS A 109 14.73 -12.26 2.31
N GLY A 110 13.69 -13.05 2.50
CA GLY A 110 13.73 -14.50 2.37
C GLY A 110 14.22 -14.94 0.98
N ILE A 111 13.74 -14.29 -0.08
CA ILE A 111 14.23 -14.53 -1.46
C ILE A 111 15.75 -14.38 -1.54
N LEU A 112 16.33 -13.34 -0.91
CA LEU A 112 17.77 -13.10 -0.92
C LEU A 112 18.57 -14.19 -0.20
N GLU A 113 17.97 -14.82 0.81
CA GLU A 113 18.55 -15.93 1.58
C GLU A 113 18.39 -17.29 0.87
N GLU A 114 17.30 -17.45 0.10
CA GLU A 114 16.92 -18.70 -0.58
C GLU A 114 17.52 -18.86 -1.98
N THR A 115 18.11 -17.80 -2.55
CA THR A 115 18.67 -17.78 -3.90
C THR A 115 20.15 -17.37 -3.87
N GLU A 116 20.96 -17.84 -4.82
CA GLU A 116 22.32 -17.32 -5.04
C GLU A 116 22.29 -16.02 -5.86
N ILE A 117 23.33 -15.19 -5.76
CA ILE A 117 23.45 -13.96 -6.56
C ILE A 117 23.44 -14.32 -8.06
N GLY A 118 22.52 -13.72 -8.82
CA GLY A 118 22.40 -13.91 -10.26
C GLY A 118 20.95 -13.80 -10.72
N VAL A 119 20.70 -14.25 -11.96
CA VAL A 119 19.43 -14.01 -12.65
C VAL A 119 18.20 -14.64 -11.98
N VAL A 120 18.36 -15.79 -11.29
CA VAL A 120 17.27 -16.41 -10.51
C VAL A 120 16.90 -15.54 -9.30
N ARG A 121 17.89 -14.94 -8.63
CA ARG A 121 17.63 -13.98 -7.55
C ARG A 121 16.96 -12.72 -8.09
N ASP A 122 17.39 -12.21 -9.23
CA ASP A 122 16.76 -11.04 -9.86
C ASP A 122 15.28 -11.30 -10.17
N ALA A 123 14.94 -12.47 -10.70
CA ALA A 123 13.54 -12.89 -10.90
C ALA A 123 12.77 -12.93 -9.56
N GLY A 124 13.40 -13.43 -8.51
CA GLY A 124 12.83 -13.43 -7.16
C GLY A 124 12.61 -12.03 -6.58
N ILE A 125 13.58 -11.12 -6.76
CA ILE A 125 13.49 -9.72 -6.34
C ILE A 125 12.30 -9.06 -7.03
N ILE A 126 12.17 -9.23 -8.35
CA ILE A 126 11.03 -8.71 -9.11
C ILE A 126 9.72 -9.25 -8.57
N ALA A 127 9.62 -10.58 -8.36
CA ALA A 127 8.40 -11.19 -7.86
C ALA A 127 8.00 -10.67 -6.47
N ALA A 128 8.96 -10.38 -5.59
CA ALA A 128 8.71 -9.78 -4.29
C ALA A 128 8.30 -8.30 -4.41
N SER A 129 9.00 -7.53 -5.24
CA SER A 129 8.69 -6.11 -5.50
C SER A 129 7.29 -5.96 -6.09
N GLN A 130 6.88 -6.76 -7.07
CA GLN A 130 5.52 -6.67 -7.62
C GLN A 130 4.42 -6.94 -6.59
N LYS A 131 4.66 -7.84 -5.62
CA LYS A 131 3.70 -8.07 -4.52
C LYS A 131 3.55 -6.82 -3.62
N ILE A 132 4.65 -6.10 -3.41
CA ILE A 132 4.66 -4.80 -2.72
C ILE A 132 3.85 -3.78 -3.53
N GLU A 133 4.13 -3.62 -4.83
CA GLU A 133 3.39 -2.69 -5.70
C GLU A 133 1.88 -2.99 -5.68
N HIS A 134 1.49 -4.26 -5.80
CA HIS A 134 0.08 -4.65 -5.76
C HIS A 134 -0.61 -4.32 -4.43
N TYR A 135 0.12 -4.42 -3.30
CA TYR A 135 -0.39 -3.98 -2.01
C TYR A 135 -0.60 -2.46 -1.98
N GLU A 136 0.33 -1.68 -2.53
CA GLU A 136 0.26 -0.22 -2.56
C GLU A 136 -0.82 0.28 -3.52
N ILE A 137 -0.90 -0.27 -4.73
CA ILE A 137 -1.98 -0.01 -5.70
C ILE A 137 -3.36 -0.23 -5.06
N ALA A 138 -3.54 -1.35 -4.34
CA ALA A 138 -4.80 -1.64 -3.66
C ALA A 138 -5.09 -0.64 -2.53
N THR A 139 -4.06 -0.26 -1.78
CA THR A 139 -4.17 0.64 -0.63
C THR A 139 -4.45 2.07 -1.06
N TYR A 140 -3.65 2.62 -1.97
CA TYR A 140 -3.85 3.96 -2.54
C TYR A 140 -5.18 4.07 -3.26
N GLY A 141 -5.57 3.07 -4.07
CA GLY A 141 -6.88 3.06 -4.73
C GLY A 141 -8.05 3.12 -3.73
N THR A 142 -7.94 2.39 -2.62
CA THR A 142 -8.94 2.42 -1.55
C THR A 142 -8.99 3.78 -0.86
N LEU A 143 -7.83 4.32 -0.46
CA LEU A 143 -7.73 5.59 0.26
C LEU A 143 -8.16 6.77 -0.59
N ARG A 144 -7.79 6.77 -1.87
CA ARG A 144 -8.25 7.77 -2.85
C ARG A 144 -9.77 7.78 -2.93
N GLN A 145 -10.42 6.62 -3.01
CA GLN A 145 -11.88 6.54 -3.03
C GLN A 145 -12.53 6.99 -1.70
N PHE A 146 -11.89 6.69 -0.56
CA PHE A 146 -12.35 7.17 0.75
C PHE A 146 -12.25 8.70 0.84
N ALA A 147 -11.14 9.28 0.37
CA ALA A 147 -10.94 10.73 0.34
C ALA A 147 -12.05 11.43 -0.49
N GLU A 148 -12.38 10.91 -1.68
CA GLU A 148 -13.51 11.43 -2.46
C GLU A 148 -14.84 11.33 -1.71
N THR A 149 -15.10 10.18 -1.10
CA THR A 149 -16.36 9.93 -0.36
C THR A 149 -16.51 10.90 0.83
N LEU A 150 -15.39 11.31 1.43
CA LEU A 150 -15.33 12.27 2.52
C LEU A 150 -15.31 13.74 2.05
N GLY A 151 -15.33 14.00 0.74
CA GLY A 151 -15.28 15.34 0.16
C GLY A 151 -13.90 15.99 0.22
N LEU A 152 -12.83 15.19 0.33
CA LEU A 152 -11.45 15.65 0.42
C LEU A 152 -10.79 15.62 -0.98
N GLU A 153 -11.29 16.45 -1.91
CA GLU A 153 -10.89 16.42 -3.32
C GLU A 153 -9.39 16.63 -3.57
N GLU A 154 -8.75 17.55 -2.84
CA GLU A 154 -7.30 17.76 -2.95
C GLU A 154 -6.51 16.52 -2.48
N VAL A 155 -6.95 15.90 -1.39
CA VAL A 155 -6.32 14.67 -0.87
C VAL A 155 -6.49 13.52 -1.86
N ALA A 156 -7.69 13.34 -2.42
CA ALA A 156 -7.94 12.33 -3.44
C ALA A 156 -7.03 12.51 -4.66
N SER A 157 -6.81 13.75 -5.08
CA SER A 157 -5.90 14.07 -6.21
C SER A 157 -4.45 13.73 -5.90
N ILE A 158 -3.97 14.02 -4.68
CA ILE A 158 -2.61 13.67 -4.26
C ILE A 158 -2.42 12.14 -4.21
N LEU A 159 -3.41 11.41 -3.67
CA LEU A 159 -3.36 9.95 -3.59
C LEU A 159 -3.44 9.29 -4.98
N GLU A 160 -4.16 9.89 -5.94
CA GLU A 160 -4.17 9.42 -7.33
C GLU A 160 -2.80 9.54 -8.00
N LEU A 161 -2.08 10.64 -7.75
CA LEU A 161 -0.74 10.82 -8.33
C LEU A 161 0.21 9.71 -7.90
N THR A 162 0.22 9.36 -6.62
CA THR A 162 1.02 8.23 -6.14
C THR A 162 0.51 6.91 -6.69
N LEU A 163 -0.81 6.67 -6.70
CA LEU A 163 -1.40 5.47 -7.29
C LEU A 163 -0.94 5.22 -8.74
N ASP A 164 -0.85 6.27 -9.55
CA ASP A 164 -0.41 6.15 -10.94
C ASP A 164 1.10 5.89 -11.07
N GLU A 165 1.91 6.41 -10.15
CA GLU A 165 3.34 6.08 -10.05
C GLU A 165 3.55 4.60 -9.67
N GLU A 166 2.82 4.06 -8.68
CA GLU A 166 2.94 2.63 -8.32
C GLU A 166 2.54 1.69 -9.47
N LYS A 167 1.47 2.05 -10.22
CA LYS A 167 1.13 1.31 -11.44
C LYS A 167 2.25 1.39 -12.49
N GLY A 168 2.95 2.53 -12.55
CA GLY A 168 4.11 2.72 -13.41
C GLY A 168 5.28 1.83 -13.01
N ALA A 169 5.59 1.78 -11.71
CA ALA A 169 6.62 0.92 -11.14
C ALA A 169 6.35 -0.57 -11.38
N ASP A 170 5.13 -1.06 -11.11
CA ASP A 170 4.76 -2.46 -11.41
C ASP A 170 4.87 -2.81 -12.89
N LYS A 171 4.45 -1.87 -13.76
CA LYS A 171 4.59 -2.06 -15.22
C LYS A 171 6.06 -2.14 -15.63
N LEU A 172 6.92 -1.28 -15.08
CA LEU A 172 8.35 -1.31 -15.35
C LEU A 172 8.98 -2.63 -14.88
N LEU A 173 8.64 -3.09 -13.67
CA LEU A 173 9.09 -4.39 -13.16
C LEU A 173 8.65 -5.54 -14.06
N THR A 174 7.41 -5.51 -14.56
CA THR A 174 6.91 -6.50 -15.52
C THR A 174 7.74 -6.49 -16.81
N GLU A 175 8.05 -5.31 -17.35
CA GLU A 175 8.87 -5.18 -18.56
C GLU A 175 10.27 -5.76 -18.35
N VAL A 176 10.94 -5.42 -17.25
CA VAL A 176 12.25 -5.96 -16.88
C VAL A 176 12.20 -7.48 -16.72
N ALA A 177 11.12 -8.01 -16.14
CA ALA A 177 10.94 -9.46 -15.97
C ALA A 177 10.87 -10.21 -17.30
N VAL A 178 10.07 -9.71 -18.25
CA VAL A 178 9.78 -10.43 -19.50
C VAL A 178 10.83 -10.22 -20.60
N ASN A 179 11.58 -9.13 -20.56
CA ASN A 179 12.53 -8.78 -21.62
C ASN A 179 13.83 -9.59 -21.55
N ALA A 180 14.25 -10.06 -20.37
CA ALA A 180 15.48 -10.83 -20.21
C ALA A 180 15.40 -11.82 -19.04
N ILE A 181 15.06 -11.33 -17.85
CA ILE A 181 15.35 -12.02 -16.60
C ILE A 181 14.60 -13.35 -16.46
N ASN A 182 13.32 -13.43 -16.82
CA ASN A 182 12.58 -14.70 -16.70
C ASN A 182 13.06 -15.76 -17.70
N LEU A 183 13.49 -15.36 -18.90
CA LEU A 183 14.00 -16.29 -19.90
C LEU A 183 15.36 -16.84 -19.48
N GLU A 184 16.26 -15.95 -19.05
CA GLU A 184 17.58 -16.31 -18.56
C GLU A 184 17.51 -17.15 -17.27
N ALA A 185 16.61 -16.82 -16.34
CA ALA A 185 16.39 -17.58 -15.12
C ALA A 185 15.84 -19.00 -15.39
N ALA A 186 15.04 -19.18 -16.43
CA ALA A 186 14.53 -20.50 -16.80
C ALA A 186 15.62 -21.43 -17.39
N GLU A 187 16.74 -20.87 -17.86
CA GLU A 187 17.88 -21.59 -18.42
C GLU A 187 19.01 -21.84 -17.39
N ALA A 188 18.89 -21.29 -16.19
CA ALA A 188 19.87 -21.48 -15.12
C ALA A 188 19.73 -22.87 -14.47
N GLU A 189 20.85 -23.62 -14.37
CA GLU A 189 20.95 -24.94 -13.70
C GLU A 189 21.44 -24.83 -12.25
#